data_AF-A0A8J2JX45-F1
#
_entry.id   AF-A0A8J2JX45-F1
#
_cell.length_a   1.000
_cell.length_b   1.000
_cell.length_c   1.000
_cell.angle_alpha   90.00
_cell.angle_beta   90.00
_cell.angle_gamma   90.00
#
_symmetry.space_group_name_H-M   'P 1'
#
loop_
_entity.id
_entity.type
_entity.pdbx_description
1 polymer ?
#
loop_
_entity_poly.entity_id
_entity_poly.type
_entity_poly.pdbx_seq_one_letter_code
_entity_poly.pdbx_strand_id
1 'polypeptide(L)'
;MTTIPSSDPDTPLIPVIDLIKHIIEFPVEDKVIDFVQPDELEKQLEEKLALPKTYEEIKATTDFVIQKCLNTSHRYFLNQLYGAVHPVGLAGAYIVEKMNTNQ
;
A
#
# COMPACT_ATOMS: atom_id res chain seq x y z
N MET A 1 -14.52 0.51 20.53
CA MET A 1 -15.27 0.73 19.27
C MET A 1 -14.82 2.07 18.72
N THR A 2 -13.73 2.08 17.96
CA THR A 2 -13.20 3.31 17.36
C THR A 2 -13.63 3.28 15.91
N THR A 3 -14.71 4.01 15.62
CA THR A 3 -15.13 4.36 14.25
C THR A 3 -13.94 4.98 13.52
N ILE A 4 -13.86 4.71 12.21
CA ILE A 4 -12.92 5.31 11.24
C ILE A 4 -12.47 6.69 11.74
N PRO A 5 -11.15 6.97 11.88
CA PRO A 5 -10.72 8.26 12.37
C PRO A 5 -11.42 9.31 11.54
N SER A 6 -12.10 10.24 12.21
CA SER A 6 -12.45 11.50 11.60
C SER A 6 -11.20 12.10 10.96
N SER A 7 -11.36 13.18 10.19
CA SER A 7 -10.31 14.10 9.77
C SER A 7 -9.61 14.76 10.99
N ASP A 8 -9.16 13.95 11.94
CA ASP A 8 -8.53 14.31 13.18
C ASP A 8 -7.04 14.48 12.86
N PRO A 9 -6.54 15.74 12.88
CA PRO A 9 -5.14 16.03 12.57
C PRO A 9 -4.14 15.32 13.50
N ASP A 10 -4.61 14.74 14.61
CA ASP A 10 -3.80 14.01 15.58
C ASP A 10 -3.73 12.50 15.32
N THR A 11 -4.35 11.99 14.24
CA THR A 11 -4.11 10.60 13.81
C THR A 11 -2.63 10.47 13.43
N PRO A 12 -1.84 9.63 14.11
CA PRO A 12 -0.39 9.64 13.93
C PRO A 12 -0.04 9.25 12.50
N LEU A 13 0.69 10.13 11.80
CA LEU A 13 1.29 9.89 10.47
C LEU A 13 2.38 8.81 10.48
N ILE A 14 2.88 8.48 11.69
CA ILE A 14 4.02 7.59 11.94
C ILE A 14 3.84 6.19 11.30
N PRO A 15 2.68 5.50 11.43
CA PRO A 15 2.50 4.16 10.86
C PRO A 15 2.51 4.14 9.33
N VAL A 16 2.15 5.25 8.67
CA VAL A 16 2.13 5.35 7.21
C VAL A 16 3.54 5.50 6.66
N ILE A 17 4.40 6.26 7.35
CA ILE A 17 5.80 6.44 6.94
C ILE A 17 6.56 5.11 7.05
N ASP A 18 6.31 4.34 8.09
CA ASP A 18 6.95 3.02 8.25
C ASP A 18 6.49 2.02 7.18
N LEU A 19 5.22 2.12 6.76
CA LEU A 19 4.71 1.37 5.61
C LEU A 19 5.40 1.78 4.29
N ILE A 20 5.59 3.08 4.07
CA ILE A 20 6.28 3.60 2.88
C ILE A 20 7.73 3.15 2.86
N LYS A 21 8.43 3.16 4.00
CA LYS A 21 9.80 2.63 4.11
C LYS A 21 9.84 1.15 3.74
N HIS A 22 8.88 0.35 4.22
CA HIS A 22 8.79 -1.06 3.85
C HIS A 22 8.64 -1.25 2.33
N ILE A 23 7.86 -0.38 1.66
CA ILE A 23 7.69 -0.41 0.19
C ILE A 23 8.98 0.01 -0.55
N ILE A 24 9.79 0.90 0.01
CA ILE A 24 11.05 1.34 -0.61
C ILE A 24 12.15 0.28 -0.42
N GLU A 25 12.18 -0.37 0.74
CA GLU A 25 13.27 -1.25 1.18
C GLU A 25 13.05 -2.72 0.86
N PHE A 26 12.04 -3.09 0.05
CA PHE A 26 11.71 -4.47 -0.28
C PHE A 26 12.98 -5.31 -0.53
N PRO A 27 13.26 -6.32 0.32
CA PRO A 27 14.40 -7.20 0.18
C PRO A 27 14.44 -7.85 -1.20
N VAL A 28 15.64 -7.98 -1.75
CA VAL A 28 15.88 -8.65 -3.04
C VAL A 28 15.47 -10.14 -3.03
N GLU A 29 15.39 -10.73 -1.83
CA GLU A 29 15.00 -12.12 -1.61
C GLU A 29 13.48 -12.34 -1.62
N ASP A 30 12.69 -11.27 -1.62
CA ASP A 30 11.24 -11.37 -1.67
C ASP A 30 10.73 -11.71 -3.08
N LYS A 31 9.50 -12.24 -3.14
CA LYS A 31 8.85 -12.54 -4.41
C LYS A 31 8.55 -11.23 -5.17
N VAL A 32 8.73 -11.24 -6.49
CA VAL A 32 8.24 -10.16 -7.38
C VAL A 32 6.73 -9.99 -7.26
N ILE A 33 6.00 -11.11 -7.13
CA ILE A 33 4.55 -11.15 -6.95
C ILE A 33 4.16 -12.43 -6.21
N ASP A 34 3.22 -12.33 -5.27
CA ASP A 34 2.53 -13.50 -4.71
C ASP A 34 1.24 -13.75 -5.49
N PHE A 35 1.38 -14.39 -6.65
CA PHE A 35 0.29 -14.56 -7.59
C PHE A 35 -0.81 -15.48 -7.05
N VAL A 36 -2.05 -15.01 -7.18
CA VAL A 36 -3.29 -15.73 -6.87
C VAL A 36 -4.23 -15.56 -8.06
N GLN A 37 -5.04 -16.58 -8.35
CA GLN A 37 -6.04 -16.49 -9.42
C GLN A 37 -7.10 -15.43 -9.08
N PRO A 38 -7.69 -14.74 -10.10
CA PRO A 38 -8.63 -13.65 -9.88
C PRO A 38 -9.79 -13.98 -8.93
N ASP A 39 -10.49 -15.09 -9.16
CA ASP A 39 -11.64 -15.51 -8.36
C ASP A 39 -11.30 -15.72 -6.87
N GLU A 40 -10.09 -16.23 -6.61
CA GLU A 40 -9.62 -16.47 -5.25
C GLU A 40 -9.15 -15.17 -4.58
N LEU A 41 -8.50 -14.27 -5.33
CA LEU A 41 -8.09 -12.97 -4.81
C LEU A 41 -9.30 -12.08 -4.51
N GLU A 42 -10.32 -12.10 -5.37
CA GLU A 42 -11.57 -11.36 -5.21
C GLU A 42 -12.25 -11.76 -3.90
N LYS A 43 -12.44 -13.06 -3.66
CA LYS A 43 -13.02 -13.57 -2.42
C LYS A 43 -12.23 -13.12 -1.19
N GLN A 44 -10.90 -13.25 -1.22
CA GLN A 44 -10.05 -12.81 -0.11
C GLN A 44 -10.16 -11.29 0.12
N LEU A 45 -10.24 -10.51 -0.95
CA LEU A 45 -10.30 -9.05 -0.88
C LEU A 45 -11.66 -8.55 -0.39
N GLU A 46 -12.77 -9.16 -0.82
CA GLU A 46 -14.13 -8.82 -0.35
C GLU A 46 -14.24 -8.97 1.17
N GLU A 47 -13.79 -10.10 1.72
CA GLU A 47 -13.73 -10.33 3.17
C GLU A 47 -12.86 -9.28 3.88
N LYS A 48 -11.74 -8.88 3.25
CA LYS A 48 -10.83 -7.85 3.77
C LYS A 48 -11.32 -6.42 3.56
N LEU A 49 -12.34 -6.15 2.75
CA LEU A 49 -12.87 -4.79 2.53
C LEU A 49 -14.21 -4.55 3.24
N ALA A 50 -14.85 -5.59 3.78
CA ALA A 50 -16.12 -5.48 4.52
C ALA A 50 -16.05 -4.46 5.67
N LEU A 51 -17.05 -3.58 5.75
CA LEU A 51 -17.19 -2.53 6.78
C LEU A 51 -18.24 -2.91 7.84
N PRO A 52 -18.20 -2.32 9.05
CA PRO A 52 -17.22 -1.35 9.57
C PRO A 52 -15.89 -2.00 9.98
N LYS A 53 -14.82 -1.19 10.07
CA LYS A 53 -13.48 -1.63 10.49
C LYS A 53 -12.85 -0.71 11.52
N THR A 54 -12.04 -1.28 12.41
CA THR A 54 -11.11 -0.54 13.26
C THR A 54 -9.86 -0.13 12.49
N TYR A 55 -9.06 0.76 13.07
CA TYR A 55 -7.78 1.18 12.49
C TYR A 55 -6.82 0.00 12.27
N GLU A 56 -6.76 -0.93 13.22
CA GLU A 56 -5.91 -2.14 13.14
C GLU A 56 -6.35 -3.06 12.00
N GLU A 57 -7.66 -3.18 11.79
CA GLU A 57 -8.22 -3.95 10.68
C GLU A 57 -7.97 -3.27 9.32
N ILE A 58 -8.00 -1.94 9.27
CA ILE A 58 -7.59 -1.17 8.09
C ILE A 58 -6.11 -1.42 7.81
N LYS A 59 -5.24 -1.31 8.81
CA LYS A 59 -3.80 -1.58 8.65
C LYS A 59 -3.54 -3.00 8.13
N ALA A 60 -4.20 -4.00 8.72
CA ALA A 60 -4.07 -5.39 8.28
C ALA A 60 -4.57 -5.59 6.84
N THR A 61 -5.59 -4.84 6.43
CA THR A 61 -6.08 -4.82 5.05
C THR A 61 -5.05 -4.20 4.10
N THR A 62 -4.46 -3.07 4.48
CA THR A 62 -3.41 -2.41 3.70
C THR A 62 -2.17 -3.30 3.55
N ASP A 63 -1.72 -3.95 4.62
CA ASP A 63 -0.60 -4.90 4.61
C ASP A 63 -0.90 -6.07 3.64
N PHE A 64 -2.12 -6.62 3.67
CA PHE A 64 -2.56 -7.66 2.75
C PHE A 64 -2.54 -7.19 1.28
N VAL A 65 -3.06 -6.00 0.99
CA VAL A 65 -3.07 -5.45 -0.37
C VAL A 65 -1.65 -5.28 -0.89
N ILE A 66 -0.74 -4.71 -0.10
CA ILE A 66 0.66 -4.52 -0.50
C ILE A 66 1.36 -5.85 -0.82
N GLN A 67 1.10 -6.90 -0.01
CA GLN A 67 1.69 -8.22 -0.24
C GLN A 67 1.19 -8.91 -1.52
N LYS A 68 -0.07 -8.67 -1.91
CA LYS A 68 -0.67 -9.25 -3.12
C LYS A 68 -0.39 -8.44 -4.38
N CYS A 69 -0.01 -7.17 -4.23
CA CYS A 69 0.40 -6.34 -5.36
C CYS A 69 1.72 -6.78 -5.97
N LEU A 70 1.86 -6.54 -7.27
CA LEU A 70 3.11 -6.71 -8.01
C LEU A 70 4.14 -5.68 -7.53
N ASN A 71 5.31 -6.16 -7.09
CA ASN A 71 6.41 -5.28 -6.72
C ASN A 71 7.14 -4.79 -7.99
N THR A 72 6.72 -3.66 -8.53
CA THR A 72 7.36 -3.01 -9.69
C THR A 72 8.76 -2.46 -9.38
N SER A 73 9.09 -2.33 -8.10
CA SER A 73 10.41 -1.89 -7.65
C SER A 73 11.44 -3.01 -7.56
N HIS A 74 11.01 -4.26 -7.74
CA HIS A 74 11.88 -5.42 -7.66
C HIS A 74 12.92 -5.44 -8.79
N ARG A 75 14.18 -5.79 -8.51
CA ARG A 75 15.27 -5.85 -9.52
C ARG A 75 15.00 -6.82 -10.68
N TYR A 76 14.12 -7.80 -10.47
CA TYR A 76 13.73 -8.81 -11.46
C TYR A 76 12.37 -8.51 -12.11
N PHE A 77 11.76 -7.36 -11.82
CA PHE A 77 10.60 -6.89 -12.55
C PHE A 77 11.03 -6.34 -13.92
N LEU A 78 10.82 -7.14 -14.97
CA LEU A 78 11.23 -6.83 -16.35
C LEU A 78 10.05 -6.82 -17.33
N ASN A 79 8.82 -6.70 -16.81
CA ASN A 79 7.60 -6.88 -17.59
C ASN A 79 7.19 -5.62 -18.38
N GLN A 80 7.64 -4.44 -17.96
CA GLN A 80 7.16 -3.16 -18.49
C GLN A 80 8.34 -2.25 -18.84
N LEU A 81 8.07 -1.18 -19.60
CA LEU A 81 9.06 -0.13 -19.93
C LEU A 81 9.39 0.79 -18.74
N TYR A 82 8.74 0.59 -17.60
CA TYR A 82 8.99 1.26 -16.34
C TYR A 82 9.23 0.24 -15.23
N GLY A 83 9.89 0.67 -14.15
CA GLY A 83 10.18 -0.12 -12.97
C GLY A 83 11.00 0.71 -11.98
N ALA A 84 11.28 0.14 -10.81
CA ALA A 84 11.88 0.85 -9.69
C ALA A 84 11.00 1.99 -9.13
N VAL A 85 11.37 2.46 -7.94
CA VAL A 85 10.83 3.68 -7.33
C VAL A 85 11.99 4.65 -7.14
N HIS A 86 11.85 5.86 -7.68
CA HIS A 86 12.80 6.93 -7.41
C HIS A 86 12.38 7.68 -6.14
N PRO A 87 13.21 7.77 -5.08
CA PRO A 87 12.81 8.34 -3.79
C PRO A 87 12.27 9.77 -3.88
N VAL A 88 12.87 10.62 -4.73
CA VAL A 88 12.39 12.00 -4.94
C VAL A 88 11.03 12.03 -5.64
N GLY A 89 10.79 11.09 -6.56
CA GLY A 89 9.50 11.00 -7.26
C GLY A 89 8.38 10.58 -6.31
N LEU A 90 8.67 9.62 -5.42
CA LEU A 90 7.75 9.19 -4.38
C LEU A 90 7.46 10.31 -3.36
N ALA A 91 8.48 11.05 -2.93
CA ALA A 91 8.29 12.21 -2.07
C ALA A 91 7.41 13.28 -2.73
N GLY A 92 7.64 13.54 -4.03
CA GLY A 92 6.81 14.45 -4.82
C GLY A 92 5.35 13.98 -4.91
N ALA A 93 5.13 12.69 -5.20
CA ALA A 93 3.79 12.10 -5.26
C ALA A 93 3.05 12.24 -3.91
N TYR A 94 3.74 11.97 -2.80
CA TYR A 94 3.17 12.14 -1.45
C TYR A 94 2.78 13.60 -1.16
N ILE A 95 3.61 14.56 -1.54
CA ILE A 95 3.31 16.00 -1.38
C ILE A 95 2.11 16.39 -2.22
N VAL A 96 2.06 15.98 -3.49
CA VAL A 96 0.94 16.27 -4.41
C VAL A 96 -0.37 15.71 -3.85
N GLU A 97 -0.35 14.46 -3.37
CA GLU A 97 -1.51 13.82 -2.75
C GLU A 97 -1.97 14.58 -1.49
N LYS A 98 -1.02 15.01 -0.64
CA LYS A 98 -1.34 15.82 0.55
C LYS A 98 -1.95 17.17 0.20
N MET A 99 -1.50 17.80 -0.90
CA MET A 99 -2.01 19.09 -1.34
C MET A 99 -3.43 19.00 -1.91
N ASN A 100 -3.82 17.83 -2.44
CA ASN A 100 -5.17 17.51 -2.94
C ASN A 100 -5.85 18.67 -3.68
N THR A 101 -5.10 19.33 -4.56
CA THR A 101 -5.63 20.38 -5.44
C THR A 101 -6.27 19.74 -6.67
N ASN A 102 -7.21 20.44 -7.33
CA ASN A 102 -8.02 20.02 -8.49
C ASN A 102 -7.73 18.60 -9.03
N GLN A 103 -8.61 17.65 -8.68
CA GLN A 103 -8.65 16.30 -9.26
C GLN A 103 -9.41 16.28 -10.59
#